data_AF-A0AAJ2AGK3-F1
#
_entry.id   AF-A0AAJ2AGK3-F1
#
_cell.length_a   1.000
_cell.length_b   1.000
_cell.length_c   1.000
_cell.angle_alpha   90.00
_cell.angle_beta   90.00
_cell.angle_gamma   90.00
#
_symmetry.space_group_name_H-M   'P 1'
#
loop_
_entity.id
_entity.type
_entity.pdbx_description
1 polymer ?
#
loop_
_entity_poly.entity_id
_entity_poly.type
_entity_poly.pdbx_seq_one_letter_code
_entity_poly.pdbx_strand_id
1 'polypeptide(L)'
;MTTPAERTKAVLGTRDFLEILSRADEVTIHGLVQSVAASLLRHYPLKVDLDLSAAALPTVWAPPSTPGGKGEHVALEFNLAHQTWIVKK
;
A
#
# COMPACT_ATOMS: atom_id res chain seq x y z
N MET A 1 -0.58 15.58 14.84
CA MET A 1 -0.32 14.13 15.03
C MET A 1 -1.32 13.35 14.19
N THR A 2 -0.90 12.21 13.62
CA THR A 2 -1.79 11.35 12.81
C THR A 2 -2.75 10.55 13.68
N THR A 3 -3.97 10.37 13.20
CA THR A 3 -5.00 9.51 13.80
C THR A 3 -4.66 8.02 13.60
N PRO A 4 -5.24 7.11 14.40
CA PRO A 4 -5.06 5.67 14.19
C PRO A 4 -5.45 5.20 12.78
N ALA A 5 -6.52 5.77 12.21
CA ALA A 5 -6.97 5.46 10.85
C ALA A 5 -5.97 5.94 9.78
N GLU A 6 -5.44 7.15 9.92
CA GLU A 6 -4.40 7.67 9.02
C GLU A 6 -3.13 6.81 9.09
N ARG A 7 -2.74 6.35 10.28
CA ARG A 7 -1.58 5.48 10.47
C ARG A 7 -1.79 4.10 9.85
N THR A 8 -2.92 3.44 10.09
CA THR A 8 -3.27 2.16 9.46
C THR A 8 -3.26 2.29 7.94
N LYS A 9 -3.86 3.35 7.39
CA LYS A 9 -3.88 3.62 5.94
C LYS A 9 -2.48 3.82 5.38
N ALA A 10 -1.63 4.59 6.07
CA ALA A 10 -0.26 4.83 5.62
C ALA A 10 0.56 3.54 5.56
N VAL A 11 0.49 2.70 6.60
CA VAL A 11 1.24 1.43 6.66
C VAL A 11 0.79 0.47 5.55
N LEU A 12 -0.52 0.31 5.34
CA LEU A 12 -1.04 -0.54 4.26
C LEU A 12 -0.67 0.00 2.89
N GLY A 13 -0.83 1.31 2.65
CA GLY A 13 -0.46 1.93 1.38
C GLY A 13 1.04 1.82 1.07
N THR A 14 1.91 1.94 2.08
CA THR A 14 3.34 1.73 1.89
C THR A 14 3.65 0.26 1.59
N ARG A 15 2.98 -0.68 2.25
CA ARG A 15 3.14 -2.10 1.92
C ARG A 15 2.79 -2.36 0.45
N ASP A 16 1.62 -1.91 -0.01
CA ASP A 16 1.16 -2.10 -1.40
C ASP A 16 2.17 -1.49 -2.39
N PHE A 17 2.67 -0.28 -2.10
CA PHE A 17 3.69 0.36 -2.90
C PHE A 17 5.00 -0.44 -2.97
N LEU A 18 5.46 -1.00 -1.85
CA LEU A 18 6.65 -1.84 -1.83
C LEU A 18 6.44 -3.15 -2.59
N GLU A 19 5.24 -3.73 -2.56
CA GLU A 19 4.90 -4.90 -3.40
C GLU A 19 5.03 -4.57 -4.89
N ILE A 20 4.53 -3.42 -5.32
CA ILE A 20 4.68 -2.93 -6.70
C ILE A 20 6.17 -2.78 -7.04
N LEU A 21 6.95 -2.08 -6.21
CA LEU A 21 8.38 -1.86 -6.45
C LEU A 21 9.19 -3.15 -6.48
N SER A 22 8.84 -4.13 -5.63
CA SER A 22 9.54 -5.43 -5.60
C SER A 22 9.35 -6.27 -6.87
N ARG A 23 8.33 -5.95 -7.68
CA ARG A 23 7.98 -6.67 -8.91
C ARG A 23 8.13 -5.83 -10.18
N ALA A 24 8.47 -4.54 -10.06
CA ALA A 24 8.49 -3.60 -11.18
C ALA A 24 9.66 -3.88 -12.13
N ASP A 25 9.38 -3.98 -13.44
CA ASP A 25 10.40 -4.30 -14.46
C ASP A 25 11.10 -3.07 -15.08
N GLU A 26 10.49 -1.87 -14.94
CA GLU A 26 10.96 -0.64 -15.58
C GLU A 26 11.49 0.40 -14.57
N VAL A 27 12.47 0.03 -13.74
CA VAL A 27 13.13 0.98 -12.83
C VAL A 27 14.58 1.21 -13.26
N THR A 28 15.04 2.47 -13.24
CA THR A 28 16.37 2.90 -13.73
C THR A 28 17.54 2.16 -13.06
N ILE A 29 17.35 1.66 -11.83
CA ILE A 29 18.25 0.74 -11.12
C ILE A 29 17.43 -0.45 -10.56
N HIS A 30 16.82 -1.19 -11.47
CA HIS A 30 15.89 -2.29 -11.22
C HIS A 30 16.30 -3.22 -10.08
N GLY A 31 17.48 -3.84 -10.14
CA GLY A 31 17.91 -4.81 -9.13
C GLY A 31 18.09 -4.23 -7.71
N LEU A 32 18.54 -2.97 -7.59
CA LEU A 32 18.70 -2.34 -6.28
C LEU A 32 17.34 -1.96 -5.68
N VAL A 33 16.47 -1.33 -6.48
CA VAL A 33 15.15 -0.91 -5.98
C VAL A 33 14.31 -2.11 -5.59
N GLN A 34 14.31 -3.18 -6.39
CA GLN A 34 13.61 -4.41 -6.07
C GLN A 34 14.14 -5.07 -4.79
N SER A 35 15.45 -5.20 -4.65
CA SER A 35 16.05 -5.84 -3.48
C SER A 35 15.78 -5.06 -2.19
N VAL A 36 15.85 -3.73 -2.24
CA VAL A 36 15.48 -2.87 -1.11
C VAL A 36 14.00 -2.98 -0.79
N ALA A 37 13.12 -2.92 -1.79
CA ALA A 37 11.67 -3.05 -1.59
C ALA A 37 11.29 -4.41 -0.98
N ALA A 38 11.84 -5.49 -1.52
CA ALA A 38 11.68 -6.84 -0.99
C ALA A 38 12.20 -6.96 0.45
N SER A 39 13.31 -6.27 0.77
CA SER A 39 13.83 -6.25 2.14
C SER A 39 12.89 -5.53 3.11
N LEU A 40 12.40 -4.34 2.73
CA LEU A 40 11.47 -3.54 3.54
C LEU A 40 10.12 -4.26 3.73
N LEU A 41 9.62 -4.95 2.70
CA LEU A 41 8.36 -5.69 2.74
C LEU A 41 8.26 -6.69 3.88
N ARG A 42 9.38 -7.29 4.28
CA ARG A 42 9.46 -8.25 5.39
C ARG A 42 9.18 -7.60 6.75
N HIS A 43 9.26 -6.27 6.83
CA HIS A 43 9.04 -5.49 8.04
C HIS A 43 7.70 -4.74 8.06
N TYR A 44 6.96 -4.78 6.95
CA TYR A 44 5.64 -4.16 6.88
C TYR A 44 4.54 -5.20 7.21
N PRO A 45 3.70 -4.94 8.22
CA PRO A 45 2.68 -5.89 8.67
C PRO A 45 1.65 -6.18 7.58
N LEU A 46 1.09 -7.38 7.61
CA LEU A 46 -0.07 -7.73 6.80
C LEU A 46 -1.33 -7.05 7.34
N LYS A 47 -2.38 -7.01 6.51
CA LYS A 47 -3.70 -6.52 6.93
C LYS A 47 -4.22 -7.23 8.17
N VAL A 48 -4.01 -8.54 8.27
CA VAL A 48 -4.45 -9.36 9.42
C VAL A 48 -3.70 -8.99 10.71
N ASP A 49 -2.40 -8.68 10.61
CA ASP A 49 -1.60 -8.28 11.77
C ASP A 49 -2.09 -6.93 12.32
N LEU A 50 -2.44 -5.99 11.43
CA LEU A 50 -3.02 -4.71 11.83
C LEU A 50 -4.44 -4.82 12.38
N ASP A 51 -5.25 -5.73 11.85
CA ASP A 51 -6.61 -5.99 12.36
C ASP A 51 -6.56 -6.53 13.80
N LEU A 52 -5.71 -7.53 14.05
CA LEU A 52 -5.49 -8.07 15.39
C LEU A 52 -4.90 -7.02 16.33
N SER A 53 -3.91 -6.25 15.85
CA SER A 53 -3.28 -5.19 16.65
C SER A 53 -4.24 -4.05 16.96
N ALA A 54 -5.17 -3.71 16.08
CA ALA A 54 -6.18 -2.69 16.33
C ALA A 54 -7.19 -3.11 17.40
N ALA A 55 -7.53 -4.40 17.46
CA ALA A 55 -8.37 -4.93 18.54
C ALA A 55 -7.68 -4.82 19.91
N ALA A 56 -6.36 -5.02 19.97
CA ALA A 56 -5.59 -4.92 21.21
C ALA A 56 -5.19 -3.48 21.57
N LEU A 57 -4.91 -2.63 20.57
CA LEU A 57 -4.34 -1.28 20.71
C LEU A 57 -5.11 -0.26 19.85
N PRO A 58 -6.39 0.03 20.16
CA PRO A 58 -7.26 0.87 19.33
C PRO A 58 -6.85 2.35 19.29
N THR A 59 -6.03 2.81 20.23
CA THR A 59 -5.44 4.16 20.23
C THR A 59 -4.22 4.25 19.30
N VAL A 60 -3.66 3.10 18.89
CA VAL A 60 -2.51 3.02 17.99
C VAL A 60 -2.96 2.69 16.57
N TRP A 61 -3.86 1.73 16.41
CA TRP A 61 -4.31 1.29 15.09
C TRP A 61 -5.83 1.34 15.02
N ALA A 62 -6.36 1.78 13.89
CA ALA A 62 -7.75 1.52 13.55
C ALA A 62 -7.84 0.19 12.78
N PRO A 63 -8.97 -0.53 12.86
CA PRO A 63 -9.22 -1.68 12.02
C PRO A 63 -9.05 -1.31 10.53
N PRO A 64 -8.38 -2.14 9.72
CA PRO A 64 -8.24 -1.89 8.30
C PRO A 64 -9.62 -1.83 7.62
N SER A 65 -9.99 -0.67 7.09
CA SER A 65 -11.21 -0.52 6.30
C SER A 65 -11.25 -1.57 5.19
N THR A 66 -12.34 -2.32 5.09
CA THR A 66 -12.57 -3.19 3.93
C THR A 66 -12.70 -2.30 2.68
N PRO A 67 -12.10 -2.68 1.53
CA PRO A 67 -12.13 -1.84 0.33
C PRO A 67 -13.54 -1.43 -0.14
N GLY A 68 -14.62 -2.08 0.31
CA GLY A 68 -16.00 -1.69 -0.02
C GLY A 68 -16.54 -0.41 0.66
N GLY A 69 -15.75 0.29 1.47
CA GLY A 69 -16.15 1.54 2.13
C GLY A 69 -15.45 2.76 1.55
N LYS A 70 -15.90 3.28 0.40
CA LYS A 70 -15.48 4.57 -0.20
C LYS A 70 -14.03 4.67 -0.74
N GLY A 71 -13.25 3.58 -0.76
CA GLY A 71 -11.85 3.57 -1.21
C GLY A 71 -11.61 3.20 -2.68
N GLU A 72 -12.59 2.58 -3.35
CA GLU A 72 -12.47 2.08 -4.74
C GLU A 72 -12.29 3.20 -5.78
N HIS A 73 -12.72 4.43 -5.46
CA HIS A 73 -12.61 5.55 -6.38
C HIS A 73 -11.15 5.92 -6.70
N VAL A 74 -10.21 5.72 -5.77
CA VAL A 74 -8.82 6.20 -5.96
C VAL A 74 -7.97 5.20 -6.74
N ALA A 75 -8.19 3.89 -6.54
CA ALA A 75 -7.50 2.85 -7.29
C ALA A 75 -8.00 2.76 -8.75
N LEU A 76 -9.30 3.00 -8.97
CA LEU A 76 -9.88 3.10 -10.31
C LEU A 76 -9.33 4.31 -11.09
N GLU A 77 -9.20 5.47 -10.44
CA GLU A 77 -8.60 6.67 -11.05
C GLU A 77 -7.16 6.45 -11.50
N PHE A 78 -6.33 5.81 -10.66
CA PHE A 78 -4.92 5.58 -10.99
C PHE A 78 -4.74 4.57 -12.14
N ASN A 79 -5.56 3.51 -12.15
CA ASN A 79 -5.55 2.52 -13.24
C ASN A 79 -6.08 3.11 -14.56
N LEU A 80 -7.11 3.97 -14.51
CA LEU A 80 -7.66 4.65 -15.69
C LEU A 80 -6.67 5.67 -16.26
N ALA A 81 -5.97 6.43 -15.42
CA ALA A 81 -4.91 7.35 -15.84
C ALA A 81 -3.74 6.60 -16.52
N HIS A 82 -3.37 5.44 -16.01
CA HIS A 82 -2.33 4.60 -16.62
C HIS A 82 -2.76 4.03 -17.97
N GLN A 83 -3.99 3.55 -18.11
CA GLN A 83 -4.52 3.01 -19.38
C GLN A 83 -4.68 4.09 -20.45
N THR A 84 -5.14 5.28 -20.09
CA THR A 84 -5.35 6.39 -21.04
C THR A 84 -4.05 6.93 -21.63
N TRP A 85 -2.92 6.81 -20.92
CA TRP A 85 -1.60 7.17 -21.45
C TRP A 85 -1.05 6.15 -22.45
N ILE A 86 -1.35 4.85 -22.26
CA ILE A 86 -0.89 3.76 -23.14
C ILE A 86 -1.57 3.80 -24.53
N VAL A 87 -2.84 4.19 -24.61
CA VAL A 87 -3.61 4.20 -25.88
C VAL A 87 -3.26 5.37 -26.81
N LYS A 88 -2.50 6.37 -26.33
CA LYS A 88 -2.13 7.58 -27.09
C LYS A 88 -0.72 7.57 -27.71
N LYS A 89 0.00 6.45 -27.65
CA LYS A 89 1.24 6.22 -28.41
C LYS A 89 0.97 5.37 -29.64
#